data_AF-A0A7C7QS62-F1
#
_entry.id   AF-A0A7C7QS62-F1
#
_cell.length_a   1.000
_cell.length_b   1.000
_cell.length_c   1.000
_cell.angle_alpha   90.00
_cell.angle_beta   90.00
_cell.angle_gamma   90.00
#
_symmetry.space_group_name_H-M   'P 1'
#
loop_
_entity.id
_entity.type
_entity.pdbx_description
1 polymer ?
#
loop_
_entity_poly.entity_id
_entity_poly.type
_entity_poly.pdbx_seq_one_letter_code
_entity_poly.pdbx_strand_id
1 'polypeptide(L)'
;MTNPIRLAYQAARYVPTEAYRTHKGGKKKMYNPIKTAPTLVQAMSHLGEVALPLKEAKERAGNTIQEPEAKQYIEHIHEWSQLRDFLDTLALFLKAEVEVRVGRKKRRQAMRKFVPKPRDQRERWDTAKLVQRADEYAQAIAGKKGINDNKLKKLESRIKGCGDEWEVLASLAQYYPLSGVPSDVIDDWVSDLGNVSLDTFKQLVSYTVVLYRAERIKKKG
;
A
#
# COMPACT_ATOMS: atom_id res chain seq x y z
N MET A 1 -16.04 -4.48 13.93
CA MET A 1 -15.69 -5.07 12.62
C MET A 1 -14.25 -4.71 12.28
N THR A 2 -13.47 -5.66 11.77
CA THR A 2 -12.08 -5.40 11.35
C THR A 2 -12.08 -4.68 10.02
N ASN A 3 -11.35 -3.56 9.89
CA ASN A 3 -11.25 -2.78 8.65
C ASN A 3 -10.82 -3.72 7.47
N PRO A 4 -11.54 -3.74 6.33
CA PRO A 4 -11.23 -4.62 5.20
C PRO A 4 -9.83 -4.40 4.60
N ILE A 5 -9.31 -3.17 4.67
CA ILE A 5 -7.95 -2.83 4.23
C ILE A 5 -6.90 -3.47 5.15
N ARG A 6 -7.15 -3.45 6.46
CA ARG A 6 -6.30 -4.15 7.44
C ARG A 6 -6.24 -5.64 7.13
N LEU A 7 -7.39 -6.25 6.86
CA LEU A 7 -7.49 -7.68 6.53
C LEU A 7 -6.71 -7.98 5.24
N ALA A 8 -6.89 -7.18 4.19
CA ALA A 8 -6.19 -7.34 2.92
C ALA A 8 -4.66 -7.22 3.09
N TYR A 9 -4.20 -6.24 3.87
CA TYR A 9 -2.80 -6.09 4.19
C TYR A 9 -2.23 -7.29 4.97
N GLN A 10 -2.97 -7.81 5.95
CA GLN A 10 -2.56 -9.00 6.71
C GLN A 10 -2.49 -10.23 5.80
N ALA A 11 -3.51 -10.46 4.97
CA ALA A 11 -3.54 -11.56 4.00
C ALA A 11 -2.38 -11.48 2.99
N ALA A 12 -2.02 -10.29 2.50
CA ALA A 12 -0.93 -10.10 1.56
C ALA A 12 0.41 -10.65 2.08
N ARG A 13 0.63 -10.62 3.40
CA ARG A 13 1.87 -11.11 4.04
C ARG A 13 2.00 -12.64 4.03
N TYR A 14 0.87 -13.33 3.93
CA TYR A 14 0.81 -14.79 3.91
C TYR A 14 0.87 -15.34 2.49
N VAL A 15 0.63 -14.51 1.47
CA VAL A 15 0.75 -14.97 0.08
C VAL A 15 2.22 -15.23 -0.28
N PRO A 16 2.62 -16.48 -0.64
CA PRO A 16 4.01 -16.81 -0.94
C PRO A 16 4.38 -16.36 -2.36
N THR A 17 4.40 -15.05 -2.60
CA THR A 17 4.57 -14.46 -3.94
C THR A 17 5.84 -14.95 -4.65
N GLU A 18 6.94 -15.17 -3.93
CA GLU A 18 8.20 -15.72 -4.48
C GLU A 18 8.07 -17.14 -5.03
N ALA A 19 7.22 -17.97 -4.43
CA ALA A 19 6.98 -19.35 -4.86
C ALA A 19 6.25 -19.44 -6.21
N TYR A 20 5.49 -18.41 -6.60
CA TYR A 20 4.84 -18.33 -7.92
C TYR A 20 5.69 -17.58 -8.97
N ARG A 21 6.75 -16.91 -8.53
CA ARG A 21 7.63 -16.10 -9.39
C ARG A 21 8.74 -16.91 -10.03
N THR A 22 9.26 -17.89 -9.29
CA THR A 22 10.33 -18.75 -9.79
C THR A 22 9.70 -19.99 -10.41
N HIS A 23 9.93 -20.21 -11.70
CA HIS A 23 9.51 -21.42 -12.43
C HIS A 23 10.04 -22.75 -11.86
N LYS A 24 10.79 -22.71 -10.75
CA LYS A 24 11.60 -23.81 -10.22
C LYS A 24 10.85 -24.79 -9.32
N GLY A 25 9.52 -24.73 -9.25
CA GLY A 25 8.73 -25.58 -8.36
C GLY A 25 7.46 -26.19 -8.96
N GLY A 26 7.29 -26.19 -10.28
CA GLY A 26 6.14 -26.83 -10.95
C GLY A 26 4.77 -26.15 -10.75
N LYS A 27 4.63 -25.15 -9.88
CA LYS A 27 3.40 -24.33 -9.77
C LYS A 27 3.26 -23.43 -11.01
N LYS A 28 2.20 -23.62 -11.80
CA LYS A 28 1.95 -22.90 -13.06
C LYS A 28 1.87 -21.37 -12.84
N LYS A 29 2.46 -20.59 -13.76
CA LYS A 29 2.37 -19.10 -13.85
C LYS A 29 0.95 -18.54 -13.70
N MET A 30 -0.07 -19.33 -14.01
CA MET A 30 -1.50 -18.98 -13.93
C MET A 30 -2.00 -18.73 -12.49
N TYR A 31 -1.28 -19.17 -11.47
CA TYR A 31 -1.68 -18.99 -10.07
C TYR A 31 -0.95 -17.84 -9.38
N ASN A 32 -0.41 -16.86 -10.13
CA ASN A 32 0.22 -15.69 -9.55
C ASN A 32 -0.84 -14.76 -8.94
N PRO A 33 -0.89 -14.59 -7.60
CA PRO A 33 -1.96 -13.83 -6.93
C PRO A 33 -2.05 -12.37 -7.36
N ILE A 34 -0.96 -11.77 -7.83
CA ILE A 34 -0.93 -10.41 -8.42
C ILE A 34 -1.77 -10.32 -9.71
N LYS A 35 -1.84 -11.42 -10.47
CA LYS A 35 -2.63 -11.53 -11.69
C LYS A 35 -4.03 -12.08 -11.39
N THR A 36 -4.09 -13.11 -10.56
CA THR A 36 -5.32 -13.84 -10.26
C THR A 36 -6.30 -13.00 -9.45
N ALA A 37 -5.86 -12.19 -8.47
CA ALA A 37 -6.77 -11.36 -7.68
C ALA A 37 -7.51 -10.29 -8.52
N PRO A 38 -6.84 -9.48 -9.39
CA PRO A 38 -7.54 -8.60 -10.32
C PRO A 38 -8.45 -9.33 -11.31
N THR A 39 -8.01 -10.48 -11.83
CA THR A 39 -8.84 -11.28 -12.74
C THR A 39 -10.09 -11.81 -12.04
N LEU A 40 -9.98 -12.23 -10.78
CA LEU A 40 -11.12 -12.64 -9.97
C LEU A 40 -12.08 -11.47 -9.73
N VAL A 41 -11.56 -10.27 -9.45
CA VAL A 41 -12.39 -9.05 -9.34
C VAL A 41 -13.10 -8.72 -10.65
N GLN A 42 -12.42 -8.81 -11.80
CA GLN A 42 -13.05 -8.59 -13.10
C GLN A 42 -14.11 -9.64 -13.41
N ALA A 43 -13.82 -10.92 -13.16
CA ALA A 43 -14.76 -12.02 -13.34
C ALA A 43 -15.99 -11.83 -12.46
N MET A 44 -15.79 -11.45 -11.19
CA MET A 44 -16.84 -11.05 -10.27
C MET A 44 -17.68 -9.91 -10.89
N SER A 45 -17.03 -8.81 -11.29
CA SER A 45 -17.71 -7.63 -11.84
C SER A 45 -18.50 -7.90 -13.13
N HIS A 46 -18.10 -8.89 -13.94
CA HIS A 46 -18.76 -9.22 -15.21
C HIS A 46 -19.81 -10.33 -15.11
N LEU A 47 -19.58 -11.34 -14.26
CA LEU A 47 -20.49 -12.49 -14.11
C LEU A 47 -21.61 -12.22 -13.11
N GLY A 48 -21.40 -11.32 -12.14
CA GLY A 48 -22.37 -10.98 -11.10
C GLY A 48 -22.65 -12.12 -10.12
N GLU A 49 -23.45 -11.82 -9.08
CA GLU A 49 -23.78 -12.78 -8.01
C GLU A 49 -24.53 -14.02 -8.50
N VAL A 50 -25.28 -13.91 -9.59
CA VAL A 50 -26.10 -15.00 -10.15
C VAL A 50 -25.25 -16.11 -10.76
N ALA A 51 -24.15 -15.77 -11.44
CA ALA A 51 -23.27 -16.75 -12.08
C ALA A 51 -22.05 -17.14 -11.23
N LEU A 52 -21.76 -16.40 -10.16
CA LEU A 52 -20.72 -16.75 -9.18
C LEU A 52 -21.19 -16.43 -7.76
N PRO A 53 -21.87 -17.38 -7.08
CA PRO A 53 -22.36 -17.18 -5.72
C PRO A 53 -21.22 -16.84 -4.74
N LEU A 54 -21.51 -16.05 -3.71
CA LEU A 54 -20.53 -15.57 -2.74
C LEU A 54 -19.69 -16.71 -2.12
N LYS A 55 -20.31 -17.86 -1.81
CA LYS A 55 -19.61 -19.02 -1.25
C LYS A 55 -18.50 -19.53 -2.18
N GLU A 56 -18.79 -19.64 -3.47
CA GLU A 56 -17.82 -20.08 -4.47
C GLU A 56 -16.74 -19.02 -4.71
N ALA A 57 -17.12 -17.74 -4.73
CA ALA A 57 -16.17 -16.63 -4.83
C ALA A 57 -15.18 -16.61 -3.64
N LYS A 58 -15.68 -16.85 -2.42
CA LYS A 58 -14.85 -16.97 -1.20
C LYS A 58 -13.88 -18.14 -1.28
N GLU A 59 -14.31 -19.29 -1.80
CA GLU A 59 -13.44 -20.45 -1.99
C GLU A 59 -12.30 -20.15 -2.98
N ARG A 60 -12.62 -19.53 -4.13
CA ARG A 60 -11.63 -19.10 -5.14
C ARG A 60 -10.67 -18.03 -4.59
N ALA A 61 -11.17 -17.10 -3.79
CA ALA A 61 -10.33 -16.12 -3.08
C ALA A 61 -9.38 -16.82 -2.08
N GLY A 62 -9.87 -17.81 -1.33
CA GLY A 62 -9.06 -18.59 -0.38
C GLY A 62 -7.95 -19.37 -1.06
N ASN A 63 -8.23 -19.92 -2.25
CA ASN A 63 -7.23 -20.59 -3.09
C ASN A 63 -6.18 -19.65 -3.69
N THR A 64 -6.46 -18.35 -3.74
CA THR A 64 -5.50 -17.34 -4.20
C THR A 64 -4.50 -16.95 -3.11
N ILE A 65 -4.95 -16.92 -1.85
CA ILE A 65 -4.11 -16.55 -0.70
C ILE A 65 -3.16 -17.70 -0.30
N GLN A 66 -3.60 -18.97 -0.44
CA GLN A 66 -2.81 -20.19 -0.20
C GLN A 66 -2.19 -20.36 1.20
N GLU A 67 -2.76 -19.73 2.24
CA GLU A 67 -2.39 -19.99 3.65
C GLU A 67 -3.66 -20.12 4.52
N PRO A 68 -3.83 -21.20 5.30
CA PRO A 68 -5.00 -21.41 6.17
C PRO A 68 -5.24 -20.25 7.16
N GLU A 69 -4.19 -19.69 7.73
CA GLU A 69 -4.24 -18.59 8.71
C GLU A 69 -4.79 -17.30 8.11
N ALA A 70 -4.75 -17.14 6.79
CA ALA A 70 -5.33 -16.00 6.11
C ALA A 70 -6.73 -16.31 5.52
N LYS A 71 -7.11 -17.59 5.38
CA LYS A 71 -8.47 -17.99 4.97
C LYS A 71 -9.53 -17.55 5.96
N GLN A 72 -9.23 -17.56 7.26
CA GLN A 72 -10.14 -17.05 8.29
C GLN A 72 -10.59 -15.61 8.01
N TYR A 73 -9.77 -14.77 7.36
CA TYR A 73 -10.16 -13.40 7.04
C TYR A 73 -11.24 -13.32 5.96
N ILE A 74 -11.25 -14.26 5.01
CA ILE A 74 -12.30 -14.35 3.99
C ILE A 74 -13.60 -14.86 4.61
N GLU A 75 -13.53 -15.74 5.62
CA GLU A 75 -14.73 -16.29 6.27
C GLU A 75 -15.62 -15.19 6.87
N HIS A 76 -15.03 -14.10 7.35
CA HIS A 76 -15.71 -12.93 7.91
C HIS A 76 -16.33 -11.98 6.86
N ILE A 77 -16.23 -12.30 5.57
CA ILE A 77 -16.84 -11.54 4.48
C ILE A 77 -18.26 -12.06 4.24
N HIS A 78 -19.25 -11.21 4.45
CA HIS A 78 -20.67 -11.57 4.37
C HIS A 78 -21.37 -11.01 3.12
N GLU A 79 -20.79 -9.98 2.52
CA GLU A 79 -21.33 -9.33 1.33
C GLU A 79 -20.36 -9.41 0.16
N TRP A 80 -20.91 -9.37 -1.04
CA TRP A 80 -20.13 -9.48 -2.26
C TRP A 80 -19.29 -8.23 -2.54
N SER A 81 -19.82 -7.04 -2.23
CA SER A 81 -19.09 -5.77 -2.23
C SER A 81 -17.83 -5.83 -1.37
N GLN A 82 -17.95 -6.36 -0.15
CA GLN A 82 -16.84 -6.52 0.79
C GLN A 82 -15.76 -7.46 0.25
N LEU A 83 -16.14 -8.57 -0.41
CA LEU A 83 -15.19 -9.49 -1.03
C LEU A 83 -14.42 -8.81 -2.17
N ARG A 84 -15.12 -8.05 -3.00
CA ARG A 84 -14.52 -7.29 -4.09
C ARG A 84 -13.51 -6.27 -3.55
N ASP A 85 -13.92 -5.44 -2.60
CA ASP A 85 -13.05 -4.40 -2.01
C ASP A 85 -11.81 -5.02 -1.35
N PHE A 86 -11.99 -6.15 -0.66
CA PHE A 86 -10.89 -6.91 -0.07
C PHE A 86 -9.92 -7.41 -1.15
N LEU A 87 -10.40 -8.01 -2.23
CA LEU A 87 -9.56 -8.54 -3.30
C LEU A 87 -8.84 -7.44 -4.10
N ASP A 88 -9.52 -6.32 -4.36
CA ASP A 88 -8.92 -5.13 -4.98
C ASP A 88 -7.79 -4.56 -4.12
N THR A 89 -8.04 -4.45 -2.81
CA THR A 89 -7.05 -3.96 -1.85
C THR A 89 -5.90 -4.95 -1.65
N LEU A 90 -6.18 -6.26 -1.68
CA LEU A 90 -5.15 -7.30 -1.63
C LEU A 90 -4.25 -7.21 -2.86
N ALA A 91 -4.83 -7.10 -4.05
CA ALA A 91 -4.08 -6.97 -5.30
C ALA A 91 -3.18 -5.72 -5.31
N LEU A 92 -3.65 -4.62 -4.70
CA LEU A 92 -2.86 -3.41 -4.52
C LEU A 92 -1.59 -3.68 -3.69
N PHE A 93 -1.71 -4.25 -2.49
CA PHE A 93 -0.56 -4.54 -1.65
C PHE A 93 0.40 -5.57 -2.26
N LEU A 94 -0.12 -6.56 -2.98
CA LEU A 94 0.70 -7.53 -3.70
C LEU A 94 1.49 -6.91 -4.87
N LYS A 95 1.01 -5.80 -5.45
CA LYS A 95 1.67 -5.07 -6.54
C LYS A 95 2.69 -4.03 -6.07
N ALA A 96 2.66 -3.65 -4.79
CA ALA A 96 3.50 -2.60 -4.24
C ALA A 96 4.97 -3.05 -4.09
N GLU A 97 5.68 -3.18 -5.21
CA GLU A 97 7.06 -3.66 -5.29
C GLU A 97 7.92 -2.86 -6.27
N VAL A 98 9.09 -2.39 -5.83
CA VAL A 98 10.12 -1.72 -6.65
C VAL A 98 11.11 -2.73 -7.23
N GLU A 99 11.63 -2.47 -8.43
CA GLU A 99 12.82 -3.19 -8.94
C GLU A 99 14.09 -2.49 -8.44
N VAL A 100 14.92 -3.22 -7.69
CA VAL A 100 16.17 -2.75 -7.09
C VAL A 100 17.32 -3.56 -7.66
N ARG A 101 18.42 -2.88 -8.00
CA ARG A 101 19.62 -3.53 -8.50
C ARG A 101 20.53 -3.87 -7.31
N VAL A 102 20.75 -5.16 -7.07
CA VAL A 102 21.71 -5.64 -6.06
C VAL A 102 22.89 -6.28 -6.80
N GLY A 103 23.96 -5.51 -6.94
CA GLY A 103 25.10 -5.86 -7.80
C GLY A 103 24.69 -5.98 -9.27
N ARG A 104 24.94 -7.13 -9.90
CA ARG A 104 24.53 -7.39 -11.30
C ARG A 104 23.11 -7.91 -11.46
N LYS A 105 22.40 -8.23 -10.36
CA LYS A 105 21.06 -8.85 -10.40
C LYS A 105 19.98 -7.80 -10.13
N LYS A 106 18.89 -7.87 -10.91
CA LYS A 106 17.64 -7.18 -10.61
C LYS A 106 16.86 -8.00 -9.59
N ARG A 107 16.47 -7.39 -8.48
CA ARG A 107 15.56 -7.95 -7.48
C ARG A 107 14.33 -7.07 -7.37
N ARG A 108 13.19 -7.62 -7.01
CA ARG A 108 12.03 -6.81 -6.63
C ARG A 108 11.98 -6.73 -5.11
N GLN A 109 11.86 -5.53 -4.56
CA GLN A 109 11.70 -5.26 -3.13
C GLN A 109 10.29 -4.73 -2.92
N ALA A 110 9.56 -5.28 -1.95
CA ALA A 110 8.23 -4.79 -1.60
C ALA A 110 8.30 -3.50 -0.79
N MET A 111 7.21 -2.72 -0.79
CA MET A 111 7.02 -1.60 0.13
C MET A 111 7.31 -2.05 1.57
N ARG A 112 7.88 -1.15 2.36
CA ARG A 112 8.18 -1.39 3.77
C ARG A 112 6.96 -1.98 4.47
N LYS A 113 7.20 -3.02 5.27
CA LYS A 113 6.15 -3.60 6.11
C LYS A 113 5.75 -2.58 7.17
N PHE A 114 4.47 -2.23 7.16
CA PHE A 114 3.83 -1.47 8.22
C PHE A 114 3.76 -2.29 9.52
N VAL A 115 4.29 -1.70 10.59
CA VAL A 115 4.28 -2.25 11.96
C VAL A 115 3.85 -1.11 12.90
N PRO A 116 2.55 -0.98 13.21
CA PRO A 116 2.07 0.08 14.07
C PRO A 116 2.42 -0.18 15.53
N LYS A 117 2.91 0.84 16.23
CA LYS A 117 2.89 0.87 17.70
C LYS A 117 1.43 0.88 18.20
N PRO A 118 1.19 0.36 19.43
CA PRO A 118 -0.07 0.56 20.14
C PRO A 118 -0.47 2.04 20.12
N ARG A 119 -1.77 2.33 19.98
CA ARG A 119 -2.26 3.71 19.74
C ARG A 119 -1.89 4.67 20.86
N ASP A 120 -1.85 4.18 22.10
CA ASP A 120 -1.41 4.85 23.32
C ASP A 120 0.10 5.13 23.37
N GLN A 121 0.89 4.41 22.57
CA GLN A 121 2.34 4.56 22.46
C GLN A 121 2.77 5.37 21.22
N ARG A 122 1.81 5.86 20.43
CA ARG A 122 2.10 6.69 19.27
C ARG A 122 2.36 8.11 19.68
N GLU A 123 3.49 8.66 19.22
CA GLU A 123 3.92 9.99 19.56
C GLU A 123 3.02 11.06 18.92
N ARG A 124 2.80 12.15 19.65
CA ARG A 124 2.36 13.42 19.07
C ARG A 124 3.56 14.34 19.06
N TRP A 125 4.05 14.64 17.86
CA TRP A 125 5.17 15.56 17.72
C TRP A 125 4.72 16.99 17.94
N ASP A 126 5.59 17.79 18.56
CA ASP A 126 5.44 19.24 18.55
C ASP A 126 5.71 19.81 17.15
N THR A 127 5.38 21.08 16.97
CA THR A 127 5.54 21.78 15.70
C THR A 127 7.00 21.81 15.22
N ALA A 128 7.97 21.94 16.12
CA ALA A 128 9.38 22.04 15.75
C ALA A 128 9.90 20.73 15.16
N LYS A 129 9.68 19.61 15.85
CA LYS A 129 10.03 18.25 15.39
C LYS A 129 9.30 17.91 14.10
N LEU A 130 8.01 18.26 14.01
CA LEU A 130 7.20 18.02 12.82
C LEU A 130 7.73 18.78 11.60
N VAL A 131 8.02 20.07 11.74
CA VAL A 131 8.54 20.90 10.64
C VAL A 131 9.94 20.45 10.24
N GLN A 132 10.82 20.13 11.20
CA GLN A 132 12.14 19.60 10.89
C GLN A 132 12.05 18.30 10.07
N ARG A 133 11.23 17.35 10.51
CA ARG A 133 11.08 16.07 9.79
C ARG A 133 10.44 16.27 8.41
N ALA A 134 9.50 17.20 8.28
CA ALA A 134 8.91 17.56 6.99
C ALA A 134 9.93 18.19 6.04
N ASP A 135 10.83 19.02 6.55
CA ASP A 135 11.91 19.65 5.78
C ASP A 135 12.92 18.60 5.26
N GLU A 136 13.31 17.66 6.12
CA GLU A 136 14.15 16.51 5.71
C GLU A 136 13.54 15.75 4.52
N TYR A 137 12.24 15.45 4.57
CA TYR A 137 11.56 14.81 3.43
C TYR A 137 11.45 15.73 2.21
N ALA A 138 11.19 17.02 2.40
CA ALA A 138 11.10 17.97 1.30
C ALA A 138 12.42 18.04 0.52
N GLN A 139 13.54 18.13 1.23
CA GLN A 139 14.89 18.09 0.67
C GLN A 139 15.18 16.74 -0.02
N ALA A 140 14.81 15.62 0.62
CA ALA A 140 14.96 14.29 0.04
C ALA A 140 14.21 14.15 -1.29
N ILE A 141 12.98 14.68 -1.38
CA ILE A 141 12.20 14.72 -2.63
C ILE A 141 12.87 15.66 -3.65
N ALA A 142 13.32 16.85 -3.23
CA ALA A 142 13.97 17.83 -4.11
C ALA A 142 15.29 17.33 -4.70
N GLY A 143 16.00 16.44 -4.01
CA GLY A 143 17.22 15.79 -4.51
C GLY A 143 16.98 14.73 -5.60
N LYS A 144 15.72 14.34 -5.87
CA LYS A 144 15.38 13.30 -6.85
C LYS A 144 15.03 13.92 -8.22
N LYS A 145 15.36 13.21 -9.28
CA LYS A 145 14.96 13.55 -10.66
C LYS A 145 13.57 13.00 -10.99
N GLY A 146 12.86 13.68 -11.89
CA GLY A 146 11.60 13.18 -12.47
C GLY A 146 10.39 13.25 -11.53
N ILE A 147 10.43 14.08 -10.49
CA ILE A 147 9.33 14.26 -9.55
C ILE A 147 8.12 14.90 -10.22
N ASN A 148 6.93 14.38 -9.89
CA ASN A 148 5.66 14.86 -10.41
C ASN A 148 4.85 15.54 -9.30
N ASP A 149 4.82 16.87 -9.33
CA ASP A 149 4.14 17.72 -8.33
C ASP A 149 2.65 17.38 -8.20
N ASN A 150 1.99 17.07 -9.32
CA ASN A 150 0.56 16.74 -9.32
C ASN A 150 0.30 15.40 -8.62
N LYS A 151 1.20 14.42 -8.75
CA LYS A 151 1.07 13.14 -8.04
C LYS A 151 1.30 13.32 -6.53
N LEU A 152 2.30 14.11 -6.13
CA LEU A 152 2.55 14.41 -4.72
C LEU A 152 1.37 15.14 -4.07
N LYS A 153 0.81 16.16 -4.75
CA LYS A 153 -0.39 16.87 -4.28
C LYS A 153 -1.61 15.95 -4.17
N LYS A 154 -1.81 15.06 -5.13
CA LYS A 154 -2.91 14.08 -5.06
C LYS A 154 -2.72 13.08 -3.92
N LEU A 155 -1.50 12.63 -3.68
CA LEU A 155 -1.18 11.74 -2.55
C LEU A 155 -1.44 12.45 -1.21
N GLU A 156 -0.96 13.67 -1.04
CA GLU A 156 -1.21 14.51 0.15
C GLU A 156 -2.71 14.72 0.40
N SER A 157 -3.46 15.12 -0.63
CA SER A 157 -4.91 15.29 -0.52
C SER A 157 -5.64 14.00 -0.14
N ARG A 158 -5.20 12.83 -0.63
CA ARG A 158 -5.78 11.53 -0.26
C ARG A 158 -5.48 11.19 1.19
N ILE A 159 -4.23 11.31 1.62
CA ILE A 159 -3.80 11.04 2.99
C ILE A 159 -4.55 11.93 3.98
N LYS A 160 -4.75 13.20 3.66
CA LYS A 160 -5.53 14.12 4.49
C LYS A 160 -6.97 13.64 4.73
N GLY A 161 -7.59 13.05 3.71
CA GLY A 161 -8.96 12.53 3.74
C GLY A 161 -9.12 11.17 4.42
N CYS A 162 -8.05 10.42 4.68
CA CYS A 162 -8.15 9.08 5.29
C CYS A 162 -8.66 9.12 6.73
N GLY A 163 -9.59 8.24 7.09
CA GLY A 163 -10.15 8.11 8.45
C GLY A 163 -9.25 7.35 9.42
N ASP A 164 -8.39 6.46 8.92
CA ASP A 164 -7.50 5.65 9.75
C ASP A 164 -6.15 5.32 9.09
N GLU A 165 -5.27 4.64 9.85
CA GLU A 165 -3.94 4.27 9.38
C GLU A 165 -3.94 3.28 8.20
N TRP A 166 -5.00 2.47 8.06
CA TRP A 166 -5.07 1.45 7.01
C TRP A 166 -5.41 2.09 5.68
N GLU A 167 -6.33 3.06 5.68
CA GLU A 167 -6.62 3.88 4.49
C GLU A 167 -5.41 4.69 4.03
N VAL A 168 -4.62 5.22 4.97
CA VAL A 168 -3.33 5.87 4.65
C VAL A 168 -2.38 4.88 4.01
N LEU A 169 -2.24 3.69 4.58
CA LEU A 169 -1.34 2.65 4.05
C LEU A 169 -1.74 2.21 2.63
N ALA A 170 -3.04 2.06 2.37
CA ALA A 170 -3.55 1.79 1.01
C ALA A 170 -3.24 2.95 0.06
N SER A 171 -3.39 4.20 0.50
CA SER A 171 -3.03 5.38 -0.30
C SER A 171 -1.54 5.40 -0.63
N LEU A 172 -0.66 5.07 0.32
CA LEU A 172 0.78 4.97 0.09
C LEU A 172 1.12 3.85 -0.92
N ALA A 173 0.50 2.67 -0.77
CA ALA A 173 0.71 1.54 -1.68
C ALA A 173 0.31 1.86 -3.13
N GLN A 174 -0.74 2.66 -3.36
CA GLN A 174 -1.15 3.09 -4.72
C GLN A 174 -0.08 3.92 -5.44
N TYR A 175 0.79 4.58 -4.70
CA TYR A 175 1.89 5.37 -5.24
C TYR A 175 3.23 4.64 -5.16
N TYR A 176 3.24 3.34 -4.81
CA TYR A 176 4.44 2.53 -4.66
C TYR A 176 4.45 1.31 -5.60
N PRO A 177 5.45 1.18 -6.49
CA PRO A 177 6.21 2.26 -7.10
C PRO A 177 5.36 2.99 -8.13
N LEU A 178 5.31 4.31 -8.04
CA LEU A 178 4.74 5.13 -9.08
C LEU A 178 5.75 6.17 -9.53
N SER A 179 6.11 6.16 -10.81
CA SER A 179 7.04 7.12 -11.40
C SER A 179 6.64 8.56 -11.02
N GLY A 180 7.60 9.32 -10.49
CA GLY A 180 7.42 10.70 -10.03
C GLY A 180 7.01 10.85 -8.57
N VAL A 181 6.91 9.76 -7.81
CA VAL A 181 6.88 9.77 -6.33
C VAL A 181 8.02 8.89 -5.80
N PRO A 182 8.90 9.40 -4.91
CA PRO A 182 10.03 8.62 -4.41
C PRO A 182 9.58 7.47 -3.51
N SER A 183 9.94 6.25 -3.88
CA SER A 183 9.60 5.04 -3.12
C SER A 183 10.26 5.02 -1.74
N ASP A 184 11.50 5.50 -1.62
CA ASP A 184 12.22 5.61 -0.35
C ASP A 184 11.50 6.53 0.64
N VAL A 185 10.98 7.66 0.15
CA VAL A 185 10.17 8.58 0.97
C VAL A 185 8.86 7.91 1.42
N ILE A 186 8.20 7.14 0.55
CA ILE A 186 7.02 6.37 0.94
C ILE A 186 7.38 5.34 2.02
N ASP A 187 8.48 4.62 1.88
CA ASP A 187 8.92 3.61 2.87
C ASP A 187 9.18 4.24 4.25
N ASP A 188 9.78 5.43 4.28
CA ASP A 188 9.97 6.18 5.51
C ASP A 188 8.66 6.73 6.08
N TRP A 189 7.74 7.20 5.23
CA TRP A 189 6.39 7.57 5.67
C TRP A 189 5.61 6.39 6.24
N VAL A 190 5.73 5.18 5.70
CA VAL A 190 5.14 3.97 6.31
C VAL A 190 5.71 3.73 7.70
N SER A 191 7.00 4.01 7.91
CA SER A 191 7.62 3.93 9.24
C SER A 191 7.04 4.97 10.19
N ASP A 192 6.96 6.23 9.77
CA ASP A 192 6.44 7.31 10.63
C ASP A 192 4.96 7.10 10.97
N LEU A 193 4.14 6.67 10.01
CA LEU A 193 2.73 6.30 10.25
C LEU A 193 2.57 5.27 11.39
N GLY A 194 3.55 4.37 11.56
CA GLY A 194 3.55 3.37 12.61
C GLY A 194 3.94 3.93 13.99
N ASN A 195 4.63 5.07 14.02
CA ASN A 195 5.21 5.65 15.22
C ASN A 195 4.43 6.85 15.78
N VAL A 196 3.72 7.60 14.92
CA VAL A 196 3.05 8.84 15.32
C VAL A 196 1.53 8.72 15.23
N SER A 197 0.83 9.65 15.88
CA SER A 197 -0.62 9.77 15.75
C SER A 197 -1.02 10.07 14.30
N LEU A 198 -2.23 9.66 13.89
CA LEU A 198 -2.71 9.87 12.52
C LEU A 198 -2.71 11.36 12.13
N ASP A 199 -3.10 12.24 13.05
CA ASP A 199 -3.12 13.68 12.80
C ASP A 199 -1.71 14.23 12.60
N THR A 200 -0.76 13.83 13.44
CA THR A 200 0.67 14.18 13.28
C THR A 200 1.19 13.71 11.92
N PHE A 201 0.88 12.48 11.51
CA PHE A 201 1.30 11.97 10.21
C PHE A 201 0.70 12.76 9.04
N LYS A 202 -0.60 13.09 9.10
CA LYS A 202 -1.26 13.92 8.06
C LYS A 202 -0.62 15.29 7.95
N GLN A 203 -0.30 15.92 9.08
CA GLN A 203 0.40 17.21 9.10
C GLN A 203 1.82 17.10 8.54
N LEU A 204 2.54 16.02 8.88
CA LEU A 204 3.90 15.75 8.37
C LEU A 204 3.92 15.70 6.84
N VAL A 205 3.01 14.92 6.24
CA VAL A 205 2.89 14.83 4.77
C VAL A 205 2.51 16.17 4.16
N SER A 206 1.57 16.88 4.78
CA SER A 206 1.12 18.20 4.32
C SER A 206 2.26 19.22 4.30
N TYR A 207 3.01 19.34 5.39
CA TYR A 207 4.17 20.24 5.47
C TYR A 207 5.28 19.83 4.52
N THR A 208 5.52 18.53 4.34
CA THR A 208 6.51 18.03 3.37
C THR A 208 6.21 18.56 1.97
N VAL A 209 4.95 18.44 1.52
CA VAL A 209 4.55 18.89 0.17
C VAL A 209 4.59 20.41 0.05
N VAL A 210 4.21 21.15 1.10
CA VAL A 210 4.30 22.62 1.12
C VAL A 210 5.76 23.09 1.01
N LEU A 211 6.65 22.56 1.84
CA LEU A 211 8.07 22.92 1.87
C LEU A 211 8.77 22.56 0.56
N TYR A 212 8.54 21.35 0.05
CA TYR A 212 9.08 20.92 -1.25
C TYR A 212 8.72 21.88 -2.38
N ARG A 213 7.45 22.32 -2.42
CA ARG A 213 6.99 23.25 -3.45
C ARG A 213 7.62 24.64 -3.28
N ALA A 214 7.80 25.11 -2.05
CA ALA A 214 8.47 26.37 -1.77
C ALA A 214 9.93 26.34 -2.23
N GLU A 215 10.68 25.28 -1.94
CA GLU A 215 12.06 25.11 -2.42
C GLU A 215 12.15 25.09 -3.94
N ARG A 216 11.19 24.43 -4.60
CA ARG A 216 11.16 24.36 -6.06
C ARG A 216 10.86 25.71 -6.73
N ILE A 217 10.06 26.57 -6.10
CA ILE A 217 9.82 27.93 -6.58
C ILE A 217 11.12 28.74 -6.47
N LYS A 218 11.81 28.67 -5.32
CA LYS A 218 13.10 29.35 -5.10
C LYS A 218 14.19 28.93 -6.09
N LYS A 219 14.20 27.68 -6.57
CA LYS A 219 15.18 27.19 -7.56
C LYS A 219 14.84 27.56 -9.01
N LYS A 220 13.63 28.07 -9.28
CA LYS A 220 13.16 28.43 -10.62
C LYS A 220 13.12 29.93 -10.88
N GLY A 221 13.03 30.75 -9.84
CA GLY A 221 13.21 32.20 -9.90
C GLY A 221 14.67 32.55 -9.67
#